data_AF-A0A4Y1ZD49-F1
#
_entry.id   AF-A0A4Y1ZD49-F1
#
_cell.length_a   1.000
_cell.length_b   1.000
_cell.length_c   1.000
_cell.angle_alpha   90.00
_cell.angle_beta   90.00
_cell.angle_gamma   90.00
#
_symmetry.space_group_name_H-M   'P 1'
#
loop_
_entity.id
_entity.type
_entity.pdbx_description
1 polymer ?
#
loop_
_entity_poly.entity_id
_entity_poly.type
_entity_poly.pdbx_seq_one_letter_code
_entity_poly.pdbx_strand_id
1 'polypeptide(L)'
;MNGKRAAGRKAVEEVKDGMTIGLGTGSTVYYFLEALAEKVADGFHMTGVATSQKTIDLAHQWNIPMQPLNAVKTIDITIDGADEVDASLNGIKGGGGALLYEKLVAKASKAPHLDR
;
A
#
# COMPACT_ATOMS: atom_id res chain seq x y z
N MET A 1 2.56 -17.48 -17.08
CA MET A 1 2.53 -17.10 -15.66
C MET A 1 1.85 -15.73 -15.54
N ASN A 2 0.88 -15.58 -14.65
CA ASN A 2 0.06 -14.36 -14.53
C ASN A 2 0.92 -13.20 -14.01
N GLY A 3 1.18 -12.17 -14.82
CA GLY A 3 2.08 -11.04 -14.49
C GLY A 3 1.72 -10.33 -13.17
N LYS A 4 0.42 -10.31 -12.82
CA LYS A 4 -0.08 -9.77 -11.54
C LYS A 4 0.49 -10.49 -10.31
N ARG A 5 0.71 -11.80 -10.38
CA ARG A 5 1.29 -12.58 -9.26
C ARG A 5 2.77 -12.29 -9.09
N ALA A 6 3.52 -12.28 -10.19
CA ALA A 6 4.95 -11.97 -10.16
C ALA A 6 5.19 -10.53 -9.64
N ALA A 7 4.42 -9.57 -10.13
CA ALA A 7 4.49 -8.19 -9.66
C ALA A 7 4.15 -8.05 -8.17
N GLY A 8 3.04 -8.67 -7.71
CA GLY A 8 2.65 -8.62 -6.30
C GLY A 8 3.70 -9.20 -5.36
N ARG A 9 4.27 -10.37 -5.68
CA ARG A 9 5.32 -10.98 -4.86
C ARG A 9 6.63 -10.18 -4.89
N LYS A 10 7.01 -9.62 -6.05
CA LYS A 10 8.22 -8.79 -6.18
C LYS A 10 8.11 -7.51 -5.34
N ALA A 11 6.94 -6.89 -5.29
CA ALA A 11 6.71 -5.67 -4.52
C ALA A 11 6.90 -5.86 -3.00
N VAL A 12 6.80 -7.08 -2.48
CA VAL A 12 7.07 -7.39 -1.06
C VAL A 12 8.54 -7.20 -0.69
N GLU A 13 9.45 -7.29 -1.67
CA GLU A 13 10.89 -7.07 -1.46
C GLU A 13 11.22 -5.60 -1.16
N GLU A 14 10.38 -4.66 -1.60
CA GLU A 14 10.54 -3.22 -1.35
C GLU A 14 10.15 -2.81 0.08
N VAL A 15 9.46 -3.70 0.81
CA VAL A 15 8.98 -3.44 2.17
C VAL A 15 10.04 -3.80 3.19
N LYS A 16 10.32 -2.85 4.09
CA LYS A 16 11.26 -2.99 5.21
C LYS A 16 10.54 -3.13 6.55
N ASP A 17 11.23 -3.77 7.48
CA ASP A 17 10.72 -4.00 8.84
C ASP A 17 10.40 -2.67 9.52
N GLY A 18 9.29 -2.62 10.26
CA GLY A 18 8.78 -1.44 10.95
C GLY A 18 7.99 -0.45 10.08
N MET A 19 7.84 -0.70 8.77
CA MET A 19 7.10 0.21 7.88
C MET A 19 5.59 0.21 8.13
N THR A 20 4.98 1.38 7.92
CA THR A 20 3.53 1.55 7.75
C THR A 20 3.19 1.52 6.25
N ILE A 21 2.35 0.58 5.84
CA ILE A 21 2.07 0.28 4.44
C ILE A 21 0.61 0.60 4.11
N GLY A 22 0.42 1.44 3.09
CA GLY A 22 -0.88 1.65 2.46
C GLY A 22 -1.24 0.48 1.55
N LEU A 23 -2.41 -0.13 1.75
CA LEU A 23 -2.86 -1.32 1.04
C LEU A 23 -4.11 -0.98 0.22
N GLY A 24 -3.93 -0.96 -1.10
CA GLY A 24 -4.97 -0.73 -2.08
C GLY A 24 -5.88 -1.94 -2.27
N THR A 25 -6.51 -2.05 -3.43
CA THR A 25 -7.43 -3.16 -3.75
C THR A 25 -7.16 -3.71 -5.14
N GLY A 26 -7.24 -5.03 -5.32
CA GLY A 26 -7.14 -5.66 -6.63
C GLY A 26 -6.46 -7.03 -6.59
N SER A 27 -6.41 -7.69 -7.74
CA SER A 27 -5.78 -9.01 -7.87
C SER A 27 -4.25 -8.98 -7.72
N THR A 28 -3.58 -7.89 -8.13
CA THR A 28 -2.14 -7.71 -7.86
C THR A 28 -1.88 -7.52 -6.36
N VAL A 29 -2.69 -6.69 -5.69
CA VAL A 29 -2.60 -6.46 -4.23
C VAL A 29 -2.88 -7.75 -3.46
N TYR A 30 -3.80 -8.58 -3.91
CA TYR A 30 -4.04 -9.90 -3.32
C TYR A 30 -2.76 -10.75 -3.25
N TYR A 31 -2.00 -10.84 -4.34
CA TYR A 31 -0.74 -11.60 -4.35
C TYR A 31 0.38 -10.93 -3.53
N PHE A 32 0.35 -9.61 -3.40
CA PHE A 32 1.23 -8.91 -2.48
C PHE A 32 0.90 -9.25 -1.03
N LEU A 33 -0.38 -9.18 -0.64
CA LEU A 33 -0.85 -9.54 0.70
C LEU A 33 -0.53 -11.00 1.04
N GLU A 34 -0.63 -11.91 0.06
CA GLU A 34 -0.29 -13.33 0.23
C GLU A 34 1.17 -13.49 0.66
N ALA A 35 2.10 -12.88 -0.08
CA ALA A 35 3.52 -12.93 0.25
C ALA A 35 3.90 -12.09 1.48
N LEU A 36 3.17 -11.01 1.76
CA LEU A 36 3.36 -10.21 2.97
C LEU A 36 2.97 -11.00 4.22
N ALA A 37 1.87 -11.77 4.16
CA ALA A 37 1.45 -12.66 5.24
C ALA A 37 2.51 -13.72 5.56
N GLU A 38 3.15 -14.29 4.54
CA GLU A 38 4.29 -15.22 4.71
C GLU A 38 5.40 -14.55 5.54
N LYS A 39 5.83 -13.32 5.18
CA LYS A 39 6.87 -12.59 5.94
C LYS A 39 6.44 -12.27 7.37
N VAL A 40 5.19 -11.82 7.56
CA VAL A 40 4.66 -11.51 8.90
C VAL A 40 4.66 -12.75 9.78
N ALA A 41 4.27 -13.91 9.24
CA ALA A 41 4.32 -15.19 9.94
C ALA A 41 5.77 -15.57 10.34
N ASP A 42 6.76 -15.18 9.52
CA ASP A 42 8.19 -15.36 9.79
C ASP A 42 8.79 -14.29 10.75
N GLY A 43 7.96 -13.43 11.35
CA GLY A 43 8.37 -12.44 12.34
C GLY A 43 8.67 -11.04 11.79
N PHE A 44 8.24 -10.74 10.56
CA PHE A 44 8.32 -9.40 9.99
C PHE A 44 7.28 -8.46 10.64
N HIS A 45 7.74 -7.30 11.10
CA HIS A 45 6.93 -6.28 11.76
C HIS A 45 6.54 -5.19 10.77
N MET A 46 5.25 -4.89 10.71
CA MET A 46 4.73 -3.83 9.85
C MET A 46 3.33 -3.40 10.33
N THR A 47 2.86 -2.22 9.92
CA THR A 47 1.49 -1.75 10.18
C THR A 47 0.76 -1.45 8.87
N GLY A 48 -0.36 -2.12 8.62
CA GLY A 48 -1.12 -2.00 7.38
C GLY A 48 -2.25 -1.00 7.51
N VAL A 49 -2.49 -0.23 6.45
CA VAL A 49 -3.58 0.75 6.38
C VAL A 49 -4.28 0.56 5.05
N ALA A 50 -5.54 0.13 5.08
CA ALA A 50 -6.29 -0.17 3.87
C ALA A 50 -7.39 0.85 3.59
N THR A 51 -7.75 0.99 2.30
CA THR A 51 -8.85 1.85 1.84
C THR A 51 -10.15 1.12 1.56
N SER A 52 -10.13 -0.22 1.60
CA SER A 52 -11.32 -1.03 1.33
C SER A 52 -11.54 -2.10 2.38
N GLN A 53 -12.82 -2.38 2.66
CA GLN A 53 -13.20 -3.46 3.57
C GLN A 53 -12.68 -4.82 3.08
N LYS A 54 -12.68 -5.05 1.76
CA LYS A 54 -12.17 -6.28 1.15
C LYS A 54 -10.70 -6.54 1.52
N THR A 55 -9.86 -5.51 1.48
CA THR A 55 -8.45 -5.63 1.84
C THR A 55 -8.27 -5.82 3.35
N ILE A 56 -9.09 -5.15 4.16
CA ILE A 56 -9.12 -5.34 5.63
C ILE A 56 -9.48 -6.79 5.98
N ASP A 57 -10.53 -7.33 5.37
CA ASP A 57 -11.01 -8.69 5.65
C ASP A 57 -9.94 -9.73 5.30
N LEU A 58 -9.25 -9.56 4.15
CA LEU A 58 -8.14 -10.42 3.75
C LEU A 58 -6.95 -10.31 4.71
N ALA A 59 -6.56 -9.07 5.08
CA ALA A 59 -5.47 -8.85 6.02
C ALA A 59 -5.75 -9.50 7.38
N HIS A 60 -6.99 -9.40 7.88
CA HIS A 60 -7.40 -10.07 9.11
C HIS A 60 -7.37 -11.59 8.99
N GLN A 61 -7.84 -12.15 7.88
CA GLN A 61 -7.76 -13.61 7.63
C GLN A 61 -6.32 -14.13 7.65
N TRP A 62 -5.36 -13.29 7.28
CA TRP A 62 -3.95 -13.64 7.19
C TRP A 62 -3.09 -13.09 8.32
N ASN A 63 -3.71 -12.59 9.40
CA ASN A 63 -3.04 -12.04 10.58
C ASN A 63 -2.04 -10.92 10.27
N ILE A 64 -2.30 -10.15 9.22
CA ILE A 64 -1.51 -8.96 8.91
C ILE A 64 -1.94 -7.84 9.88
N PRO A 65 -1.01 -7.20 10.62
CA PRO A 65 -1.36 -6.13 11.55
C PRO A 65 -1.95 -4.94 10.80
N MET A 66 -3.12 -4.47 11.22
CA MET A 66 -3.84 -3.36 10.59
C MET A 66 -4.12 -2.25 11.59
N GLN A 67 -4.11 -1.01 11.11
CA GLN A 67 -4.56 0.17 11.84
C GLN A 67 -5.45 1.03 10.93
N PRO A 68 -6.46 1.72 11.50
CA PRO A 68 -7.22 2.69 10.72
C PRO A 68 -6.33 3.89 10.36
N LEU A 69 -6.65 4.55 9.24
CA LEU A 69 -5.85 5.67 8.71
C LEU A 69 -5.65 6.80 9.74
N ASN A 70 -6.64 7.04 10.61
CA ASN A 70 -6.57 8.07 11.65
C ASN A 70 -5.69 7.69 12.85
N ALA A 71 -5.26 6.44 12.99
CA ALA A 71 -4.36 5.98 14.05
C ALA A 71 -2.88 6.03 13.65
N VAL A 72 -2.59 6.17 12.35
CA VAL A 72 -1.21 6.27 11.85
C VAL A 72 -0.82 7.73 11.60
N LYS A 73 0.45 8.06 11.83
CA LYS A 73 0.98 9.41 11.57
C LYS A 73 1.50 9.55 10.14
N THR A 74 2.07 8.48 9.61
CA THR A 74 2.75 8.45 8.30
C THR A 74 2.49 7.10 7.62
N ILE A 75 2.52 7.10 6.30
CA ILE A 75 2.52 5.89 5.46
C ILE A 75 3.82 5.94 4.66
N ASP A 76 4.67 4.93 4.81
CA ASP A 76 6.00 4.90 4.20
C ASP A 76 5.94 4.49 2.72
N ILE A 77 5.02 3.57 2.39
CA ILE A 77 4.81 3.10 1.03
C ILE A 77 3.35 2.71 0.81
N THR A 78 2.82 2.94 -0.39
CA THR A 78 1.49 2.47 -0.78
C THR A 78 1.60 1.46 -1.90
N ILE A 79 0.99 0.29 -1.71
CA ILE A 79 0.86 -0.76 -2.71
C ILE A 79 -0.57 -0.78 -3.20
N ASP A 80 -0.78 -0.45 -4.47
CA ASP A 80 -2.09 -0.49 -5.09
C ASP A 80 -2.02 -1.17 -6.45
N GLY A 81 -3.15 -1.70 -6.92
CA GLY A 81 -3.26 -2.21 -8.26
C GLY A 81 -3.09 -1.08 -9.27
N ALA A 82 -2.17 -1.24 -10.20
CA ALA A 82 -2.16 -0.47 -11.44
C ALA A 82 -2.61 -1.42 -12.56
N ASP A 83 -3.72 -1.10 -13.23
CA ASP A 83 -4.08 -1.79 -14.46
C ASP A 83 -3.20 -1.30 -15.64
N GLU A 84 -2.56 -0.12 -15.51
CA GLU A 84 -1.48 0.37 -16.37
C GLU A 84 -0.40 1.09 -15.54
N VAL A 85 0.84 0.65 -15.68
CA VAL A 85 2.06 1.31 -15.15
C VAL A 85 2.85 1.80 -16.34
N ASP A 86 3.13 3.10 -16.42
CA ASP A 86 4.03 3.63 -17.45
C ASP A 86 5.50 3.31 -17.12
N ALA A 87 6.39 3.48 -18.10
CA ALA A 87 7.82 3.19 -17.97
C ALA A 87 8.56 4.08 -16.94
N SER A 88 7.88 5.08 -16.38
CA SER A 88 8.40 5.98 -15.34
C SER A 88 7.84 5.65 -13.95
N LEU A 89 7.19 4.49 -13.79
CA LEU A 89 6.48 4.06 -12.57
C LEU A 89 5.29 4.97 -12.19
N ASN A 90 4.78 5.79 -13.11
CA ASN A 90 3.53 6.51 -12.88
C ASN A 90 2.35 5.57 -13.16
N GLY A 91 1.62 5.22 -12.11
CA GLY A 91 0.35 4.52 -12.24
C GLY A 91 -0.80 5.52 -12.37
N ILE A 92 -1.44 5.58 -13.54
CA ILE A 92 -2.73 6.27 -13.69
C ILE A 92 -3.78 5.39 -13.02
N LYS A 93 -4.18 5.75 -11.79
CA LYS A 93 -5.32 5.12 -11.10
C LYS A 93 -6.62 5.65 -11.70
N GLY A 94 -7.21 4.89 -12.60
CA GLY A 94 -8.58 5.13 -13.06
C GLY A 94 -9.54 5.22 -11.87
N GLY A 95 -10.18 6.39 -11.69
CA GLY A 95 -11.42 6.50 -10.91
C GLY A 95 -11.40 7.18 -9.54
N GLY A 96 -10.25 7.53 -8.94
CA GLY A 96 -10.25 8.48 -7.80
C GLY A 96 -9.51 8.08 -6.52
N GLY A 97 -8.27 7.57 -6.60
CA GLY A 97 -7.47 7.25 -5.41
C GLY A 97 -6.18 8.06 -5.26
N ALA A 98 -5.40 8.22 -6.33
CA ALA A 98 -4.06 8.83 -6.26
C ALA A 98 -4.10 10.32 -5.82
N LEU A 99 -5.04 11.08 -6.36
CA LEU A 99 -5.18 12.52 -6.06
C LEU A 99 -5.62 12.78 -4.61
N LEU A 100 -6.31 11.83 -3.97
CA LEU A 100 -6.74 11.99 -2.58
C LEU A 100 -5.56 11.83 -1.62
N TYR A 101 -4.61 10.94 -1.92
CA TYR A 101 -3.42 10.71 -1.11
C TYR A 101 -2.40 11.84 -1.21
N GLU A 102 -2.11 12.34 -2.42
CA GLU A 102 -1.27 13.54 -2.56
C GLU A 102 -1.87 14.73 -1.81
N LYS A 103 -3.20 14.91 -1.86
CA LYS A 103 -3.88 15.98 -1.12
C LYS A 103 -3.87 15.78 0.40
N LEU A 104 -3.96 14.54 0.89
CA LEU A 104 -3.92 14.26 2.34
C LEU A 104 -2.50 14.42 2.91
N VAL A 105 -1.47 13.96 2.20
CA VAL A 105 -0.06 14.19 2.58
C VAL A 105 0.30 15.68 2.47
N ALA A 106 -0.18 16.38 1.44
CA ALA A 106 -0.03 17.84 1.33
C ALA A 106 -0.76 18.60 2.45
N LYS A 107 -1.95 18.15 2.88
CA LYS A 107 -2.68 18.75 4.01
C LYS A 107 -2.04 18.45 5.38
N ALA A 108 -1.40 17.29 5.53
CA ALA A 108 -0.70 16.89 6.75
C ALA A 108 0.70 17.52 6.86
N SER A 109 1.28 17.97 5.74
CA SER A 109 2.56 18.67 5.70
C SER A 109 2.36 20.16 6.03
N LYS A 110 2.47 20.52 7.32
CA LYS A 110 2.69 21.91 7.71
C LYS A 110 4.16 22.28 7.52
N ALA A 111 4.51 22.76 6.34
CA ALA A 111 5.62 23.69 6.14
C ALA A 111 5.25 24.66 5.01
N PRO A 112 5.53 25.96 5.14
CA PRO A 112 5.09 26.97 4.20
C PRO A 112 5.76 26.74 2.85
N HIS A 113 4.91 26.77 1.82
CA HIS A 113 5.25 27.09 0.45
C HIS A 113 6.35 28.16 0.40
N LEU A 114 7.54 27.77 -0.05
CA LEU A 114 8.60 28.67 -0.46
C LEU A 114 8.75 28.47 -1.96
N ASP A 115 7.82 29.06 -2.70
CA ASP A 115 8.03 29.39 -4.10
C ASP A 115 9.08 30.51 -4.16
N ARG A 116 10.21 30.19 -4.79
CA ARG A 116 11.00 31.14 -5.57
C ARG A 116 11.14 30.58 -6.97
#